data_AF-A0A7C3T1R1-F1
#
_entry.id   AF-A0A7C3T1R1-F1
#
_cell.length_a   1.000
_cell.length_b   1.000
_cell.length_c   1.000
_cell.angle_alpha   90.00
_cell.angle_beta   90.00
_cell.angle_gamma   90.00
#
_symmetry.space_group_name_H-M   'P 1'
#
loop_
_entity.id
_entity.type
_entity.pdbx_description
1 polymer ?
#
loop_
_entity_poly.entity_id
_entity_poly.type
_entity_poly.pdbx_seq_one_letter_code
_entity_poly.pdbx_strand_id
1 'polypeptide(L)'
;MLPVKIAEGVHWVGVLDPQLRVFDIIMKADHGTTYNSYLVTGGEKVAVVDTVKGPFYDQFLENLRSLVDLEEISYVVVNHTEPDHSGSLARFLEDAPNARVVCDRQCRNFVRNILNRDVDPILV
;
A
#
# COMPACT_ATOMS: atom_id res chain seq x y z
N MET A 1 -13.14 -0.70 -7.57
CA MET A 1 -13.90 -1.88 -7.08
C MET A 1 -14.03 -1.73 -5.58
N LEU A 2 -15.15 -2.13 -4.97
CA LEU A 2 -15.26 -2.07 -3.51
C LEU A 2 -14.28 -3.05 -2.85
N PRO A 3 -13.85 -2.80 -1.60
CA PRO A 3 -13.02 -3.74 -0.85
C PRO A 3 -13.64 -5.12 -0.75
N VAL A 4 -12.80 -6.15 -0.74
CA VAL A 4 -13.23 -7.55 -0.71
C VAL A 4 -12.71 -8.22 0.55
N LYS A 5 -13.60 -8.76 1.39
CA LYS A 5 -13.19 -9.59 2.53
C LYS A 5 -12.56 -10.89 2.03
N ILE A 6 -11.31 -11.12 2.40
CA ILE A 6 -10.54 -12.31 2.02
C ILE A 6 -10.59 -13.36 3.13
N ALA A 7 -10.43 -12.92 4.37
CA ALA A 7 -10.53 -13.74 5.57
C ALA A 7 -11.08 -12.92 6.74
N GLU A 8 -11.28 -13.54 7.89
CA GLU A 8 -11.55 -12.80 9.12
C GLU A 8 -10.38 -11.84 9.41
N GLY A 9 -10.70 -10.56 9.64
CA GLY A 9 -9.70 -9.52 9.85
C GLY A 9 -8.86 -9.14 8.61
N VAL A 10 -9.11 -9.70 7.42
CA VAL A 10 -8.29 -9.41 6.22
C VAL A 10 -9.16 -8.98 5.05
N HIS A 11 -8.91 -7.78 4.55
CA HIS A 11 -9.60 -7.22 3.39
C HIS A 11 -8.60 -6.83 2.30
N TRP A 12 -8.92 -7.16 1.05
CA TRP A 12 -8.29 -6.55 -0.10
C TRP A 12 -8.81 -5.12 -0.25
N VAL A 13 -7.90 -4.16 -0.32
CA VAL A 13 -8.17 -2.72 -0.47
C VAL A 13 -7.47 -2.11 -1.67
N GLY A 14 -6.87 -2.97 -2.52
CA GLY A 14 -6.18 -2.57 -3.74
C GLY A 14 -7.07 -1.98 -4.82
N VAL A 15 -6.53 -1.92 -6.03
CA VAL A 15 -7.15 -1.25 -7.19
C VAL A 15 -6.95 -2.04 -8.47
N LEU A 16 -7.80 -1.79 -9.45
CA LEU A 16 -7.71 -2.39 -10.78
C LEU A 16 -7.08 -1.39 -11.75
N ASP A 17 -6.17 -1.84 -12.59
CA ASP A 17 -5.69 -1.13 -13.77
C ASP A 17 -5.99 -1.96 -15.04
N PRO A 18 -7.26 -1.97 -15.50
CA PRO A 18 -7.64 -2.69 -16.71
C PRO A 18 -7.12 -2.01 -17.99
N GLN A 19 -6.53 -0.81 -17.88
CA GLN A 19 -6.05 -0.02 -19.02
C GLN A 19 -4.59 -0.28 -19.34
N LEU A 20 -3.80 -0.81 -18.39
CA LEU A 20 -2.43 -1.21 -18.64
C LEU A 20 -2.34 -2.20 -19.81
N ARG A 21 -1.41 -1.95 -20.74
CA ARG A 21 -1.14 -2.85 -21.89
C ARG A 21 0.29 -3.35 -21.93
N VAL A 22 1.22 -2.59 -21.37
CA VAL A 22 2.62 -2.94 -21.26
C VAL A 22 3.07 -2.69 -19.81
N PHE A 23 3.45 -3.76 -19.13
CA PHE A 23 4.02 -3.76 -17.78
C PHE A 23 5.55 -3.76 -17.88
N ASP A 24 6.21 -2.96 -17.03
CA ASP A 24 7.67 -2.76 -17.01
C ASP A 24 8.33 -2.63 -18.38
N ILE A 25 7.72 -1.82 -19.24
CA ILE A 25 8.23 -1.44 -20.58
C ILE A 25 8.20 -2.57 -21.61
N ILE A 26 8.22 -3.85 -21.21
CA ILE A 26 8.40 -4.98 -22.14
C ILE A 26 7.31 -6.05 -22.07
N MET A 27 6.64 -6.22 -20.92
CA MET A 27 5.72 -7.33 -20.72
C MET A 27 4.32 -6.97 -21.19
N LYS A 28 3.73 -7.78 -22.05
CA LYS A 28 2.35 -7.55 -22.52
C LYS A 28 1.35 -7.90 -21.42
N ALA A 29 0.44 -6.98 -21.13
CA ALA A 29 -0.63 -7.13 -20.14
C ALA A 29 -2.00 -7.05 -20.84
N ASP A 30 -2.39 -8.12 -21.53
CA ASP A 30 -3.61 -8.14 -22.37
C ASP A 30 -4.91 -7.89 -21.60
N HIS A 31 -4.91 -8.19 -20.30
CA HIS A 31 -6.07 -8.06 -19.41
C HIS A 31 -5.87 -6.95 -18.36
N GLY A 32 -4.87 -6.10 -18.53
CA GLY A 32 -4.46 -5.13 -17.51
C GLY A 32 -3.79 -5.81 -16.31
N THR A 33 -3.83 -5.15 -15.17
CA THR A 33 -3.28 -5.65 -13.90
C THR A 33 -4.10 -5.16 -12.70
N THR A 34 -3.64 -5.52 -11.51
CA THR A 34 -4.14 -5.04 -10.22
C THR A 34 -2.98 -4.64 -9.34
N TYR A 35 -3.12 -3.56 -8.57
CA TYR A 35 -2.20 -3.23 -7.49
C TYR A 35 -2.83 -3.66 -6.18
N ASN A 36 -2.35 -4.77 -5.63
CA ASN A 36 -2.97 -5.43 -4.50
C ASN A 36 -2.37 -4.95 -3.18
N SER A 37 -3.23 -4.37 -2.35
CA SER A 37 -2.90 -3.97 -0.98
C SER A 37 -3.94 -4.56 -0.03
N TYR A 38 -3.55 -4.80 1.21
CA TYR A 38 -4.41 -5.50 2.18
C TYR A 38 -4.51 -4.72 3.49
N LEU A 39 -5.72 -4.63 4.03
CA LEU A 39 -5.99 -4.13 5.36
C LEU A 39 -6.13 -5.33 6.31
N VAL A 40 -5.34 -5.33 7.38
CA VAL A 40 -5.34 -6.35 8.43
C VAL A 40 -5.81 -5.73 9.74
N THR A 41 -6.91 -6.27 10.28
CA THR A 41 -7.59 -5.85 11.50
C THR A 41 -7.82 -7.04 12.45
N GLY A 42 -8.46 -6.80 13.59
CA GLY A 42 -8.84 -7.85 14.55
C GLY A 42 -7.76 -8.21 15.58
N GLY A 43 -6.56 -7.63 15.47
CA GLY A 43 -5.56 -7.61 16.53
C GLY A 43 -5.58 -6.32 17.35
N GLU A 44 -4.58 -6.14 18.23
CA GLU A 44 -4.40 -4.91 19.02
C GLU A 44 -4.10 -3.68 18.16
N LYS A 45 -3.59 -3.88 16.93
CA LYS A 45 -3.17 -2.82 16.01
C LYS A 45 -3.65 -3.14 14.61
N VAL A 46 -3.93 -2.09 13.84
CA VAL A 46 -4.30 -2.17 12.44
C VAL A 46 -3.06 -2.00 11.56
N ALA A 47 -2.96 -2.81 10.51
CA ALA A 47 -1.87 -2.73 9.55
C ALA A 47 -2.39 -2.71 8.11
N VAL A 48 -1.68 -1.99 7.24
CA VAL A 48 -1.82 -2.07 5.80
C VAL A 48 -0.59 -2.77 5.23
N VAL A 49 -0.79 -3.70 4.29
CA VAL A 49 0.28 -4.41 3.58
C VAL A 49 0.37 -3.89 2.16
N ASP A 50 1.52 -3.29 1.86
CA ASP A 50 1.87 -2.54 0.66
C ASP A 50 0.90 -1.39 0.33
N THR A 51 1.27 -0.55 -0.63
CA THR A 51 0.38 0.48 -1.18
C THR A 51 0.14 0.20 -2.67
N VAL A 52 -0.40 1.17 -3.40
CA VAL A 52 -0.68 1.06 -4.83
C VAL A 52 0.22 2.00 -5.63
N LYS A 53 0.15 1.90 -6.95
CA LYS A 53 0.77 2.87 -7.85
C LYS A 53 0.14 4.26 -7.67
N GLY A 54 0.97 5.30 -7.62
CA GLY A 54 0.58 6.68 -7.27
C GLY A 54 -0.73 7.22 -7.89
N PRO A 55 -0.99 7.05 -9.21
CA PRO A 55 -2.22 7.53 -9.84
C PRO A 55 -3.52 6.90 -9.31
N PHE A 56 -3.42 5.76 -8.61
CA PHE A 56 -4.58 5.05 -8.06
C PHE A 56 -4.80 5.32 -6.57
N TYR A 57 -4.02 6.24 -5.98
CA TYR A 57 -4.09 6.50 -4.54
C TYR A 57 -5.49 6.89 -4.05
N ASP A 58 -6.21 7.74 -4.79
CA ASP A 58 -7.48 8.27 -4.32
C ASP A 58 -8.52 7.14 -4.16
N GLN A 59 -8.54 6.17 -5.08
CA GLN A 59 -9.40 4.99 -4.95
C GLN A 59 -8.95 4.06 -3.82
N PHE A 60 -7.64 3.88 -3.63
CA PHE A 60 -7.09 3.12 -2.52
C PHE A 60 -7.45 3.75 -1.16
N LEU A 61 -7.41 5.08 -1.06
CA LEU A 61 -7.79 5.85 0.13
C LEU A 61 -9.29 5.71 0.43
N GLU A 62 -10.15 5.80 -0.59
CA GLU A 62 -11.59 5.56 -0.45
C GLU A 62 -11.88 4.13 0.05
N ASN A 63 -11.17 3.14 -0.48
CA ASN A 63 -11.28 1.75 -0.04
C ASN A 63 -10.94 1.60 1.44
N LEU A 64 -9.84 2.21 1.91
CA LEU A 64 -9.45 2.20 3.32
C LEU A 64 -10.48 2.89 4.22
N ARG A 65 -10.90 4.12 3.86
CA ARG A 65 -11.89 4.91 4.62
C ARG A 65 -13.24 4.21 4.77
N SER A 66 -13.59 3.32 3.85
CA SER A 66 -14.82 2.53 3.95
C SER A 66 -14.77 1.43 5.02
N LEU A 67 -13.58 1.09 5.54
CA LEU A 67 -13.36 -0.02 6.46
C LEU A 67 -12.75 0.39 7.81
N VAL A 68 -11.98 1.48 7.86
CA VAL A 68 -11.25 1.90 9.07
C VAL A 68 -11.06 3.41 9.10
N ASP A 69 -10.95 3.99 10.30
CA ASP A 69 -10.39 5.33 10.45
C ASP A 69 -8.87 5.27 10.20
N LEU A 70 -8.36 6.19 9.38
CA LEU A 70 -6.96 6.19 8.97
C LEU A 70 -6.02 6.47 10.14
N GLU A 71 -6.49 7.17 11.18
CA GLU A 71 -5.72 7.39 12.41
C GLU A 71 -5.53 6.10 13.24
N GLU A 72 -6.37 5.08 13.06
CA GLU A 72 -6.21 3.78 13.75
C GLU A 72 -5.10 2.91 13.13
N ILE A 73 -4.69 3.22 11.89
CA ILE A 73 -3.66 2.44 11.21
C ILE A 73 -2.31 2.67 11.87
N SER A 74 -1.82 1.62 12.52
CA SER A 74 -0.57 1.66 13.28
C SER A 74 0.65 1.33 12.42
N TYR A 75 0.47 0.56 11.35
CA TYR A 75 1.56 0.09 10.51
C TYR A 75 1.25 0.12 9.01
N VAL A 76 2.27 0.39 8.22
CA VAL A 76 2.32 0.03 6.80
C VAL A 76 3.52 -0.88 6.56
N VAL A 77 3.24 -2.12 6.20
CA VAL A 77 4.26 -3.11 5.84
C VAL A 77 4.61 -2.91 4.38
N VAL A 78 5.88 -2.64 4.09
CA VAL A 78 6.41 -2.45 2.73
C VAL A 78 7.28 -3.65 2.39
N ASN A 79 6.71 -4.60 1.64
CA ASN A 79 7.39 -5.82 1.23
C ASN A 79 8.32 -5.58 0.04
N HIS A 80 7.92 -4.69 -0.88
CA HIS A 80 8.65 -4.37 -2.10
C HIS A 80 8.59 -2.86 -2.39
N THR A 81 9.68 -2.30 -2.90
CA THR A 81 9.85 -0.83 -3.02
C THR A 81 9.69 -0.30 -4.43
N GLU A 82 9.22 -1.11 -5.37
CA GLU A 82 8.96 -0.65 -6.71
C GLU A 82 7.72 0.26 -6.74
N PRO A 83 7.70 1.32 -7.59
CA PRO A 83 6.67 2.36 -7.52
C PRO A 83 5.22 1.89 -7.75
N ASP A 84 5.01 0.70 -8.28
CA ASP A 84 3.69 0.10 -8.39
C ASP A 84 3.15 -0.47 -7.06
N HIS A 85 4.03 -0.72 -6.09
CA HIS A 85 3.71 -1.10 -4.71
C HIS A 85 3.90 0.05 -3.71
N SER A 86 4.89 0.91 -3.92
CA SER A 86 5.29 1.95 -2.97
C SER A 86 4.98 3.37 -3.43
N GLY A 87 4.47 3.56 -4.66
CA GLY A 87 4.29 4.89 -5.26
C GLY A 87 3.28 5.76 -4.52
N SER A 88 2.41 5.16 -3.71
CA SER A 88 1.43 5.85 -2.87
C SER A 88 1.88 6.03 -1.42
N LEU A 89 3.03 5.49 -1.01
CA LEU A 89 3.46 5.46 0.40
C LEU A 89 3.57 6.85 1.02
N ALA A 90 4.07 7.84 0.29
CA ALA A 90 4.23 9.20 0.80
C ALA A 90 2.88 9.83 1.18
N ARG A 91 1.92 9.81 0.24
CA ARG A 91 0.56 10.31 0.45
C ARG A 91 -0.17 9.53 1.55
N PHE A 92 -0.02 8.20 1.54
CA PHE A 92 -0.60 7.35 2.58
C PHE A 92 -0.17 7.78 3.99
N LEU A 93 1.12 8.07 4.21
CA LEU A 93 1.62 8.50 5.51
C LEU A 93 1.22 9.94 5.90
N GLU A 94 0.69 10.73 4.97
CA GLU A 94 0.09 12.04 5.29
C GLU A 94 -1.33 11.85 5.83
N ASP A 95 -2.11 10.95 5.25
CA ASP A 95 -3.48 10.66 5.66
C ASP A 95 -3.58 9.68 6.85
N ALA A 96 -2.57 8.82 7.06
CA ALA A 96 -2.46 7.89 8.19
C ALA A 96 -1.26 8.25 9.09
N PRO A 97 -1.33 9.36 9.85
CA PRO A 97 -0.16 9.94 10.53
C PRO A 97 0.43 9.06 11.65
N ASN A 98 -0.37 8.14 12.19
CA ASN A 98 0.06 7.20 13.23
C ASN A 98 0.76 5.95 12.67
N ALA A 99 0.70 5.75 11.34
CA ALA A 99 1.27 4.57 10.71
C ALA A 99 2.80 4.62 10.69
N ARG A 100 3.43 3.56 11.21
CA ARG A 100 4.88 3.36 11.11
C ARG A 100 5.21 2.40 9.98
N VAL A 101 6.23 2.75 9.19
CA VAL A 101 6.73 1.85 8.14
C VAL A 101 7.40 0.63 8.78
N VAL A 102 7.08 -0.55 8.29
CA VAL A 102 7.71 -1.84 8.66
C VAL A 102 8.29 -2.46 7.39
N CYS A 103 9.58 -2.80 7.40
CA CYS A 103 10.23 -3.40 6.22
C CYS A 103 11.54 -4.11 6.58
N ASP A 104 12.15 -4.80 5.60
CA ASP A 104 13.48 -5.37 5.78
C ASP A 104 14.60 -4.30 5.72
N ARG A 105 15.85 -4.76 5.90
CA ARG A 105 17.03 -3.88 5.88
C ARG A 105 17.29 -3.24 4.52
N GLN A 106 17.02 -3.95 3.43
CA GLN A 106 17.25 -3.50 2.06
C GLN A 106 16.27 -2.40 1.68
N CYS A 107 15.00 -2.59 2.02
CA CYS A 107 13.89 -1.67 1.84
C CYS A 107 14.12 -0.32 2.52
N ARG A 108 14.74 -0.30 3.72
CA ARG A 108 15.03 0.95 4.47
C ARG A 108 15.71 2.02 3.62
N ASN A 109 16.71 1.63 2.83
CA ASN A 109 17.46 2.58 2.01
C ASN A 109 16.59 3.16 0.89
N PHE A 110 15.77 2.33 0.26
CA PHE A 110 14.88 2.76 -0.82
C PHE A 110 13.73 3.61 -0.30
N VAL A 111 13.08 3.22 0.81
CA VAL A 111 11.96 3.97 1.40
C VAL A 111 12.37 5.41 1.73
N ARG A 112 13.56 5.62 2.30
CA ARG A 112 14.07 6.99 2.57
C ARG A 112 14.14 7.84 1.30
N ASN A 113 14.62 7.25 0.21
CA ASN A 113 14.72 7.93 -1.08
C ASN A 113 13.34 8.17 -1.71
N ILE A 114 12.44 7.18 -1.65
CA ILE A 114 11.07 7.28 -2.18
C ILE A 114 10.30 8.38 -1.46
N LEU A 115 10.42 8.46 -0.14
CA LEU A 115 9.71 9.44 0.68
C LEU A 115 10.34 10.83 0.68
N ASN A 116 11.58 10.98 0.19
CA ASN A 116 12.35 12.23 0.23
C ASN A 116 12.41 12.88 1.63
N ARG A 117 12.36 12.08 2.69
CA ARG A 117 12.45 12.54 4.09
C ARG A 117 13.05 11.45 4.96
N ASP A 118 13.63 11.87 6.08
CA ASP A 118 14.12 10.93 7.07
C ASP A 118 12.96 10.16 7.69
N VAL A 119 13.00 8.84 7.50
CA VAL A 119 12.14 7.90 8.20
C VAL A 119 12.99 6.84 8.88
N ASP A 120 12.48 6.35 10.00
CA ASP A 120 13.06 5.21 10.72
C ASP A 120 12.07 4.03 10.73
N PRO A 121 12.09 3.19 9.68
CA PRO A 121 11.26 2.00 9.62
C PRO A 121 11.58 1.02 10.74
N ILE A 122 10.56 0.32 11.21
CA ILE A 122 10.74 -0.87 12.04
C ILE A 122 11.32 -1.97 11.14
N LEU A 123 12.47 -2.50 11.52
CA LEU A 123 13.16 -3.54 10.76
C LEU A 123 12.72 -4.93 11.24
N VAL A 124 12.35 -5.79 10.29
CA VAL A 124 11.98 -7.21 10.52
C VAL A 124 12.83 -8.15 9.66
#